data_AF-K1QL74-F1
#
_entry.id   AF-K1QL74-F1
#
_cell.length_a   1.000
_cell.length_b   1.000
_cell.length_c   1.000
_cell.angle_alpha   90.00
_cell.angle_beta   90.00
_cell.angle_gamma   90.00
#
_symmetry.space_group_name_H-M   'P 1'
#
loop_
_entity.id
_entity.type
_entity.pdbx_description
1 polymer ?
#
loop_
_entity_poly.entity_id
_entity_poly.type
_entity_poly.pdbx_seq_one_letter_code
_entity_poly.pdbx_strand_id
1 'polypeptide(L)' 'MKDVFFIRFPQKHREPEKCARWAKACCRQKFTAESVKKDTYICSLHFVGNAGPTSDHPDPIPATATKYEVNKLMCMF' A
#
# COMPACT_ATOMS: atom_id res chain seq x y z
N MET A 1 -17.34 8.91 -10.80
CA MET A 1 -16.78 8.34 -9.55
C MET A 1 -15.68 7.40 -9.97
N LYS A 2 -14.45 7.52 -9.43
CA LYS A 2 -13.44 6.47 -9.66
C LYS A 2 -13.81 5.29 -8.77
N ASP A 3 -13.92 4.09 -9.34
CA ASP A 3 -14.18 2.88 -8.57
C ASP A 3 -13.01 2.63 -7.61
N VAL A 4 -13.22 2.93 -6.33
CA VAL A 4 -12.27 2.65 -5.26
C VAL A 4 -12.66 1.32 -4.65
N PHE A 5 -11.74 0.36 -4.66
CA PHE A 5 -11.94 -0.93 -4.01
C PHE A 5 -10.92 -1.13 -2.90
N PHE A 6 -11.25 -2.02 -1.97
CA PHE A 6 -10.46 -2.28 -0.77
C PHE A 6 -9.70 -3.60 -0.91
N ILE A 7 -8.39 -3.52 -0.81
CA ILE A 7 -7.49 -4.68 -0.86
C ILE A 7 -7.19 -5.08 0.58
N ARG A 8 -7.27 -6.39 0.86
CA ARG A 8 -6.95 -6.91 2.18
C ARG A 8 -5.46 -6.74 2.46
N PHE A 9 -5.13 -6.29 3.66
CA PHE A 9 -3.75 -6.13 4.07
C PHE A 9 -3.06 -7.50 4.24
N PRO A 10 -1.80 -7.66 3.79
CA PRO A 10 -1.00 -8.86 3.98
C PRO A 10 -0.92 -9.23 5.45
N GLN A 11 -1.24 -10.48 5.79
CA GLN A 11 -1.24 -10.91 7.18
C GLN A 11 0.18 -11.29 7.61
N LYS A 12 0.63 -10.83 8.78
CA LYS A 12 1.98 -11.11 9.29
C LYS A 12 2.33 -12.60 9.30
N HIS A 13 1.36 -13.47 9.64
CA HIS A 13 1.57 -14.92 9.69
C HIS A 13 1.70 -15.60 8.33
N ARG A 14 1.29 -14.94 7.24
CA ARG A 14 1.41 -15.47 5.85
C ARG A 14 2.56 -14.82 5.10
N GLU A 15 2.66 -13.51 5.19
CA GLU A 15 3.59 -12.68 4.42
C GLU A 15 4.19 -11.60 5.33
N PRO A 16 5.07 -11.97 6.28
CA PRO A 16 5.58 -11.04 7.29
C PRO A 16 6.33 -9.85 6.68
N GLU A 17 7.16 -10.10 5.66
CA GLU A 17 7.94 -9.04 5.01
C GLU A 17 7.06 -8.05 4.25
N LYS A 18 6.11 -8.55 3.46
CA LYS A 18 5.17 -7.71 2.70
C LYS A 18 4.29 -6.89 3.64
N CYS A 19 3.82 -7.50 4.73
CA CYS A 19 3.07 -6.81 5.78
C CYS A 19 3.90 -5.66 6.39
N ALA A 20 5.18 -5.89 6.70
CA ALA A 20 6.07 -4.86 7.22
C ALA A 20 6.31 -3.73 6.21
N ARG A 21 6.52 -4.04 4.92
CA ARG A 21 6.67 -3.03 3.86
C ARG A 21 5.43 -2.16 3.71
N TRP A 22 4.25 -2.77 3.67
CA TRP A 22 2.98 -2.03 3.58
C TRP A 22 2.74 -1.18 4.83
N ALA A 23 3.06 -1.69 6.02
CA ALA A 23 2.87 -0.94 7.27
C ALA A 23 3.80 0.28 7.33
N LYS A 24 5.05 0.12 6.86
CA LYS A 24 6.01 1.21 6.71
C LYS A 24 5.52 2.28 5.72
N ALA A 25 4.96 1.85 4.57
CA ALA A 25 4.42 2.75 3.56
C ALA A 25 3.19 3.56 4.05
N CYS A 26 2.39 3.03 4.97
CA CYS A 26 1.31 3.79 5.58
C CYS A 26 1.79 4.98 6.44
N CYS A 27 3.08 5.00 6.84
CA CYS A 27 3.72 6.06 7.63
C CYS A 27 2.92 6.54 8.85
N ARG A 28 2.14 5.64 9.46
CA ARG A 28 1.28 5.96 10.60
C ARG A 28 2.01 5.65 11.90
N GLN A 29 2.00 6.60 12.82
CA GLN A 29 2.67 6.43 14.12
C GLN A 29 2.05 5.24 14.88
N LYS A 30 2.90 4.32 15.35
CA LYS A 30 2.52 3.06 16.03
C LYS A 30 1.77 2.03 15.17
N PHE A 31 1.73 2.18 13.85
CA PHE A 31 1.21 1.15 12.96
C PHE A 31 2.35 0.25 12.47
N THR A 32 2.40 -0.98 12.99
CA THR A 32 3.40 -1.98 12.58
C THR A 32 2.71 -3.21 12.00
N ALA A 33 3.50 -4.14 11.45
CA ALA A 33 2.99 -5.43 10.97
C ALA A 33 2.21 -6.22 12.04
N GLU A 34 2.43 -5.93 13.33
CA GLU A 34 1.73 -6.56 14.46
C GLU A 34 0.37 -5.93 14.75
N SER A 35 0.20 -4.66 14.35
CA SER A 35 -1.07 -3.94 14.47
C SER A 35 -2.10 -4.38 13.43
N VAL A 36 -1.65 -5.10 12.38
CA VAL A 36 -2.49 -5.55 11.27
C VAL A 36 -3.39 -6.68 11.74
N LYS A 37 -4.69 -6.46 11.58
CA LYS A 37 -5.75 -7.42 11.88
C LYS A 37 -6.37 -7.98 10.59
N LYS A 38 -7.24 -9.00 10.73
CA LYS A 38 -7.98 -9.62 9.61
C LYS A 38 -8.83 -8.61 8.83
N ASP A 39 -9.35 -7.61 9.52
CA ASP A 39 -10.22 -6.54 9.04
C ASP A 39 -9.44 -5.29 8.61
N THR A 40 -8.11 -5.38 8.49
CA THR A 40 -7.30 -4.29 7.95
C THR A 40 -7.32 -4.32 6.42
N TYR A 41 -7.68 -3.18 5.83
CA TYR A 41 -7.77 -2.98 4.38
C TYR A 41 -7.05 -1.70 3.97
N ILE A 42 -6.65 -1.64 2.70
CA ILE A 42 -6.07 -0.47 2.04
C ILE A 42 -6.84 -0.18 0.75
N CYS A 43 -7.10 1.09 0.44
CA CYS A 43 -7.80 1.43 -0.79
C CYS A 43 -6.87 1.33 -2.01
N SER A 44 -7.44 0.98 -3.17
CA SER A 44 -6.71 0.83 -4.43
C SER A 44 -5.99 2.10 -4.87
N LEU A 45 -6.45 3.27 -4.42
CA LEU A 45 -5.82 4.58 -4.66
C LEU A 45 -4.41 4.70 -4.08
N HIS A 46 -4.04 3.89 -3.10
CA HIS A 46 -2.68 3.88 -2.56
C HIS A 46 -1.70 3.09 -3.42
N PHE A 47 -2.12 2.57 -4.57
CA PHE A 47 -1.26 1.83 -5.48
C PHE A 47 -1.13 2.56 -6.81
N VAL A 48 -0.06 2.24 -7.53
CA VAL A 48 0.21 2.79 -8.86
C VAL A 48 -0.99 2.51 -9.77
N GLY A 49 -1.42 3.54 -10.52
CA GLY A 49 -2.56 3.45 -11.42
C GLY A 49 -3.93 3.32 -10.74
N ASN A 50 -4.02 3.38 -9.41
CA ASN A 50 -5.25 3.10 -8.64
C ASN A 50 -5.78 1.66 -8.81
N ALA A 51 -4.91 0.72 -9.20
CA ALA A 51 -5.30 -0.64 -9.60
C ALA A 51 -4.95 -1.72 -8.56
N GLY A 52 -4.37 -1.34 -7.42
CA GLY A 52 -3.86 -2.29 -6.42
C GLY A 52 -2.44 -2.80 -6.73
N PRO A 53 -1.94 -3.78 -5.96
CA PRO A 53 -0.60 -4.33 -6.14
C PRO A 53 -0.47 -5.08 -7.47
N THR A 54 0.52 -4.72 -8.27
CA THR A 54 0.88 -5.41 -9.51
C THR A 54 2.22 -6.14 -9.37
N SER A 55 2.61 -6.94 -10.36
CA SER A 55 3.92 -7.61 -10.35
C SER A 55 5.08 -6.61 -10.30
N ASP A 56 4.96 -5.49 -11.01
CA ASP A 56 5.98 -4.43 -11.07
C ASP A 56 5.95 -3.51 -9.83
N HIS A 57 4.75 -3.29 -9.27
CA HIS A 57 4.53 -2.44 -8.11
C HIS A 57 3.67 -3.17 -7.06
N PRO A 58 4.26 -4.11 -6.31
CA PRO A 58 3.52 -4.94 -5.34
C PRO A 58 3.23 -4.24 -4.01
N ASP A 59 3.85 -3.08 -3.78
CA ASP A 59 3.77 -2.33 -2.52
C ASP A 59 3.02 -1.00 -2.72
N PRO A 60 2.29 -0.51 -1.69
CA PRO A 60 1.59 0.76 -1.77
C PRO A 60 2.57 1.93 -1.79
N ILE A 61 2.13 3.01 -2.41
CA ILE A 61 2.81 4.30 -2.45
C ILE A 61 2.90 4.85 -1.01
N PRO A 62 4.09 5.25 -0.55
CA PRO A 62 4.24 5.81 0.79
C PRO A 62 3.33 7.02 1.01
N ALA A 63 2.66 7.09 2.17
CA ALA A 63 1.78 8.20 2.51
C ALA A 63 2.54 9.54 2.66
N THR A 64 3.85 9.49 2.87
CA THR A 64 4.74 10.67 2.89
C THR A 64 5.25 11.06 1.51
N ALA A 65 4.93 10.30 0.45
CA ALA A 65 5.40 10.61 -0.89
C ALA A 65 4.83 11.95 -1.36
N THR A 66 5.72 12.82 -1.84
CA THR A 66 5.34 14.09 -2.47
C THR A 66 4.63 13.82 -3.79
N LYS A 67 3.81 14.78 -4.27
CA LYS A 67 3.19 14.69 -5.61
C LYS A 67 4.21 14.39 -6.71
N TYR A 68 5.45 14.88 -6.57
CA TYR A 68 6.54 14.60 -7.50
C TYR A 68 6.98 13.13 -7.46
N GLU A 69 7.14 12.55 -6.26
CA GLU A 69 7.50 11.13 -6.10
C GLU A 69 6.38 10.21 -6.57
N VAL A 70 5.12 10.57 -6.29
CA VAL A 70 3.95 9.87 -6.84
C VAL A 70 3.94 9.94 -8.36
N ASN A 71 4.16 11.12 -8.95
CA ASN A 71 4.22 11.28 -10.41
C ASN A 71 5.40 10.53 -11.02
N LYS A 72 6.56 10.45 -10.35
CA LYS A 72 7.71 9.68 -10.83
C LYS A 72 7.41 8.18 -10.86
N LEU A 73 6.66 7.67 -9.87
CA LEU A 73 6.16 6.29 -9.85
C LEU A 73 5.06 6.04 -10.90
N MET A 74 4.33 7.08 -11.31
CA MET A 74 3.27 7.00 -12.33
C MET A 74 3.77 7.24 -13.77
N CYS A 75 4.88 7.94 -13.98
CA CYS A 75 5.44 8.33 -15.28
C CYS A 75 6.60 7.43 -15.77
N MET A 76 6.83 6.25 -15.18
CA MET A 76 7.75 5.25 -15.76
C MET A 76 7.12 4.41 -16.89
N PHE A 77 6.03 4.91 -17.51
CA PHE A 77 5.40 4.37 -18.72
C PHE A 77 5.43 5.39 -19.85
#